data_AF-K9UNP7-F1
#
_entry.id   AF-K9UNP7-F1
#
_cell.length_a   1.000
_cell.length_b   1.000
_cell.length_c   1.000
_cell.angle_alpha   90.00
_cell.angle_beta   90.00
_cell.angle_gamma   90.00
#
_symmetry.space_group_name_H-M   'P 1'
#
loop_
_entity.id
_entity.type
_entity.pdbx_description
1 polymer ?
#
loop_
_entity_poly.entity_id
_entity_poly.type
_entity_poly.pdbx_seq_one_letter_code
_entity_poly.pdbx_strand_id
1 'polypeptide(L)'
;MYIANNPNPIYPDTHHLGLELDKSQIELAAKLLNRQIVFTDREGFEREIEAASVHPDNKQIVYLERWEKPEDIWGFVEIYYLIYHVNNKGVSKSVGIESYNYYFGCRIRYIAWFDELTAVLIYKEKHSYYLYIITNMWPPKFVEIEYDWQIINSILFYRDYKANTVSRLMLPDLTAIAPLTLSQAQELGFVIDDDKS
;
A
#
# COMPACT_ATOMS: atom_id res chain seq x y z
N MET A 1 30.58 8.12 14.48
CA MET A 1 29.61 7.22 15.14
C MET A 1 28.60 8.11 15.83
N TYR A 2 27.57 8.53 15.10
CA TYR A 2 26.47 9.34 15.64
C TYR A 2 25.35 8.38 16.03
N ILE A 3 25.13 8.23 17.33
CA ILE A 3 23.94 7.56 17.86
C ILE A 3 22.85 8.63 17.83
N ALA A 4 22.04 8.61 16.79
CA ALA A 4 20.78 9.34 16.78
C ALA A 4 19.83 8.61 17.72
N ASN A 5 19.73 9.11 18.96
CA ASN A 5 18.59 8.84 19.82
C ASN A 5 17.37 9.43 19.12
N ASN A 6 16.68 8.60 18.32
CA ASN A 6 15.40 8.97 17.75
C ASN A 6 14.40 8.98 18.91
N PRO A 7 13.86 10.14 19.33
CA PRO A 7 12.67 10.12 20.14
C PRO A 7 11.62 9.42 19.27
N ASN A 8 11.06 8.31 19.74
CA ASN A 8 9.88 7.73 19.11
C ASN A 8 8.92 8.91 18.87
N PRO A 9 8.57 9.22 17.61
CA PRO A 9 7.43 10.09 17.41
C PRO A 9 6.29 9.42 18.16
N ILE A 10 5.66 10.18 19.05
CA ILE A 10 4.42 9.78 19.69
C ILE A 10 3.45 9.68 18.52
N TYR A 11 3.37 8.50 17.90
CA TYR A 11 2.34 8.21 16.93
C TYR A 11 1.03 8.41 17.68
N PRO A 12 0.06 9.16 17.13
CA PRO A 12 -1.27 9.12 17.68
C PRO A 12 -1.65 7.65 17.73
N ASP A 13 -1.96 7.18 18.94
CA ASP A 13 -2.41 5.83 19.19
C ASP A 13 -3.52 5.53 18.18
N THR A 14 -3.18 4.75 17.14
CA THR A 14 -4.07 4.52 15.99
C THR A 14 -5.29 3.71 16.40
N HIS A 15 -5.33 3.24 17.66
CA HIS A 15 -6.51 2.73 18.34
C HIS A 15 -7.61 3.79 18.57
N HIS A 16 -7.34 5.09 18.39
CA HIS A 16 -8.33 6.17 18.52
C HIS A 16 -9.05 6.58 17.22
N LEU A 17 -8.74 6.02 16.05
CA LEU A 17 -9.52 6.29 14.82
C LEU A 17 -10.81 5.45 14.73
N GLY A 18 -11.25 4.88 15.85
CA GLY A 18 -12.56 4.27 15.99
C GLY A 18 -13.66 5.33 16.10
N LEU A 19 -14.52 5.37 15.07
CA LEU A 19 -15.84 6.04 14.95
C LEU A 19 -15.75 7.49 14.42
N GLU A 20 -16.22 7.84 13.22
CA GLU A 20 -17.32 7.31 12.40
C GLU A 20 -16.90 7.05 10.93
N LEU A 21 -17.04 5.81 10.46
CA LEU A 21 -17.25 5.56 9.02
C LEU A 21 -18.74 5.65 8.73
N ASP A 22 -19.18 6.79 8.22
CA ASP A 22 -20.27 6.94 7.23
C ASP A 22 -20.30 8.42 6.79
N LYS A 23 -19.89 8.74 5.56
CA LYS A 23 -20.95 8.99 4.58
C LYS A 23 -20.60 8.59 3.15
N SER A 24 -21.30 7.66 2.50
CA SER A 24 -21.62 6.29 2.95
C SER A 24 -20.65 5.28 2.33
N GLN A 25 -19.72 4.84 3.17
CA GLN A 25 -18.37 4.31 2.91
C GLN A 25 -17.65 4.96 1.71
N ILE A 26 -17.54 6.29 1.83
CA ILE A 26 -16.97 7.34 0.95
C ILE A 26 -16.89 6.91 -0.52
N GLU A 27 -17.84 7.39 -1.33
CA GLU A 27 -19.17 6.77 -1.50
C GLU A 27 -19.29 5.92 -2.80
N LEU A 28 -19.26 4.60 -2.89
CA LEU A 28 -18.91 3.45 -2.06
C LEU A 28 -17.55 2.94 -2.57
N ALA A 29 -16.48 3.42 -1.96
CA ALA A 29 -15.13 3.54 -2.51
C ALA A 29 -15.10 4.38 -3.82
N ALA A 30 -15.47 5.65 -3.65
CA ALA A 30 -15.80 6.68 -4.66
C ALA A 30 -16.29 6.03 -5.96
N LYS A 31 -17.39 5.31 -5.70
CA LYS A 31 -18.17 4.35 -6.47
C LYS A 31 -17.39 3.34 -7.30
N LEU A 32 -16.72 2.44 -6.56
CA LEU A 32 -15.95 1.29 -7.05
C LEU A 32 -15.07 1.69 -8.23
N LEU A 33 -13.97 2.38 -7.92
CA LEU A 33 -12.87 2.78 -8.81
C LEU A 33 -12.83 4.27 -9.15
N ASN A 34 -13.90 4.82 -9.75
CA ASN A 34 -13.78 6.00 -10.65
C ASN A 34 -14.18 7.33 -9.99
N ARG A 35 -13.49 7.62 -8.87
CA ARG A 35 -13.16 8.90 -8.16
C ARG A 35 -13.58 10.22 -8.83
N GLN A 36 -13.74 11.36 -8.17
CA GLN A 36 -13.27 11.82 -6.86
C GLN A 36 -14.38 11.86 -5.83
N ILE A 37 -13.97 11.66 -4.58
CA ILE A 37 -14.43 12.48 -3.49
C ILE A 37 -13.18 12.95 -2.76
N VAL A 38 -12.89 14.24 -2.91
CA VAL A 38 -12.06 15.00 -1.99
C VAL A 38 -13.03 15.77 -1.11
N PHE A 39 -12.96 15.54 0.19
CA PHE A 39 -13.77 16.29 1.15
C PHE A 39 -12.91 16.64 2.35
N THR A 40 -13.26 17.75 2.99
CA THR A 40 -12.66 18.14 4.26
C THR A 40 -13.51 17.61 5.39
N ASP A 41 -12.92 16.84 6.29
CA ASP A 41 -13.62 16.37 7.48
C ASP A 41 -13.75 17.46 8.56
N ARG A 42 -14.36 17.11 9.70
CA ARG A 42 -14.57 18.05 10.81
C ARG A 42 -13.28 18.48 11.49
N GLU A 43 -12.20 17.72 11.34
CA GLU A 43 -10.89 18.00 11.92
C GLU A 43 -9.99 18.81 10.96
N GLY A 44 -10.49 19.08 9.75
CA GLY A 44 -9.81 19.87 8.73
C GLY A 44 -8.93 19.06 7.80
N PHE A 45 -8.98 17.72 7.83
CA PHE A 45 -8.26 16.89 6.88
C PHE A 45 -9.01 16.84 5.55
N GLU A 46 -8.33 17.19 4.47
CA GLU A 46 -8.69 16.81 3.11
C GLU A 46 -8.41 15.33 2.91
N ARG A 47 -9.43 14.58 2.48
CA ARG A 47 -9.38 13.13 2.38
C ARG A 47 -9.61 12.70 0.93
N GLU A 48 -8.69 11.92 0.36
CA GLU A 48 -8.68 11.47 -1.04
C GLU A 48 -8.42 9.98 -1.16
N ILE A 49 -9.13 9.26 -2.04
CA ILE A 49 -8.77 7.89 -2.42
C ILE A 49 -7.62 7.94 -3.44
N GLU A 50 -6.48 7.36 -3.10
CA GLU A 50 -5.29 7.32 -3.98
C GLU A 50 -5.13 6.03 -4.77
N ALA A 51 -5.59 4.90 -4.22
CA ALA A 51 -5.59 3.60 -4.90
C ALA A 51 -6.86 2.82 -4.55
N ALA A 52 -7.37 2.02 -5.48
CA ALA A 52 -8.53 1.15 -5.21
C ALA A 52 -8.52 -0.07 -6.13
N SER A 53 -9.04 -1.18 -5.64
CA SER A 53 -9.25 -2.41 -6.38
C SER A 53 -10.55 -3.08 -5.95
N VAL A 54 -11.42 -3.35 -6.92
CA VAL A 54 -12.70 -4.01 -6.73
C VAL A 54 -12.54 -5.50 -7.01
N HIS A 55 -13.09 -6.34 -6.15
CA HIS A 55 -13.05 -7.79 -6.34
C HIS A 55 -13.90 -8.18 -7.57
N PRO A 56 -13.54 -9.22 -8.34
CA PRO A 56 -14.29 -9.60 -9.55
C PRO A 56 -15.79 -9.85 -9.35
N ASP A 57 -16.22 -10.19 -8.13
CA ASP A 57 -17.65 -10.35 -7.79
C ASP A 57 -18.40 -9.03 -7.56
N ASN A 58 -17.71 -7.89 -7.59
CA ASN A 58 -18.18 -6.53 -7.32
C ASN A 58 -18.78 -6.32 -5.92
N LYS A 59 -18.46 -7.18 -4.95
CA LYS A 59 -19.00 -7.08 -3.58
C LYS A 59 -17.95 -6.67 -2.56
N GLN A 60 -16.68 -6.71 -2.91
CA GLN A 60 -15.58 -6.38 -2.02
C GLN A 60 -14.69 -5.32 -2.66
N ILE A 61 -14.12 -4.45 -1.83
CA ILE A 61 -13.15 -3.46 -2.28
C ILE A 61 -12.05 -3.28 -1.24
N VAL A 62 -10.83 -3.14 -1.76
CA VAL A 62 -9.70 -2.62 -1.02
C VAL A 62 -9.31 -1.29 -1.63
N TYR A 63 -9.07 -0.28 -0.79
CA TYR A 63 -8.62 1.03 -1.24
C TYR A 63 -7.65 1.65 -0.25
N LEU A 64 -6.89 2.61 -0.74
CA LEU A 64 -6.00 3.44 0.05
C LEU A 64 -6.50 4.87 0.02
N GLU A 65 -6.56 5.47 1.20
CA GLU A 65 -6.92 6.86 1.40
C GLU A 65 -5.72 7.66 1.87
N ARG A 66 -5.51 8.84 1.31
CA ARG A 66 -4.60 9.87 1.79
C ARG A 66 -5.41 10.91 2.54
N TRP A 67 -4.98 11.23 3.76
CA TRP A 67 -5.50 12.34 4.54
C TRP A 67 -4.42 13.40 4.57
N GLU A 68 -4.78 14.64 4.26
CA GLU A 68 -3.88 15.79 4.25
C GLU A 68 -4.52 16.94 5.02
N LYS A 69 -3.81 17.50 5.98
CA LYS A 69 -4.17 18.77 6.60
C LYS A 69 -3.24 19.85 6.08
N PRO A 70 -3.77 20.91 5.42
CA PRO A 70 -2.96 22.02 4.93
C PRO A 70 -2.09 22.64 6.02
N GLU A 71 -1.01 23.31 5.60
CA GLU A 71 0.01 23.89 6.48
C GLU A 71 -0.59 24.59 7.70
N ASP A 72 -0.13 24.19 8.88
CA ASP A 72 -0.39 24.93 10.11
C ASP A 72 0.42 26.24 10.15
N ILE A 73 0.29 27.00 11.24
CA ILE A 73 1.00 28.27 11.43
C ILE A 73 2.53 28.15 11.42
N TRP A 74 3.05 26.92 11.50
CA TRP A 74 4.48 26.61 11.49
C TRP A 74 4.94 26.02 10.16
N GLY A 75 4.04 25.89 9.17
CA GLY A 75 4.35 25.35 7.84
C GLY A 75 4.41 23.82 7.79
N PHE A 76 3.85 23.12 8.77
CA PHE A 76 3.79 21.65 8.75
C PHE A 76 2.48 21.17 8.12
N VAL A 77 2.59 20.25 7.15
CA VAL A 77 1.44 19.55 6.54
C VAL A 77 1.30 18.19 7.22
N GLU A 78 0.15 17.86 7.78
CA GLU A 78 -0.06 16.51 8.32
C GLU A 78 -0.57 15.60 7.21
N ILE A 79 0.13 14.49 6.95
CA ILE A 79 -0.28 13.52 5.92
C ILE A 79 -0.38 12.14 6.58
N TYR A 80 -1.45 11.41 6.28
CA TYR A 80 -1.64 10.01 6.68
C TYR A 80 -2.08 9.17 5.49
N TYR A 81 -1.68 7.90 5.46
CA TYR A 81 -2.21 6.92 4.52
C TYR A 81 -2.91 5.81 5.27
N LEU A 82 -4.13 5.47 4.85
CA LEU A 82 -4.93 4.44 5.48
C LEU A 82 -5.36 3.41 4.44
N ILE A 83 -5.13 2.14 4.74
CA ILE A 83 -5.64 1.00 3.98
C ILE A 83 -7.03 0.68 4.51
N TYR A 84 -7.99 0.51 3.60
CA TYR A 84 -9.34 0.09 3.89
C TYR A 84 -9.67 -1.22 3.18
N HIS A 85 -10.40 -2.11 3.86
CA HIS A 85 -11.03 -3.30 3.28
C HIS A 85 -12.51 -3.32 3.64
N VAL A 86 -13.36 -3.26 2.62
CA VAL A 86 -14.81 -3.41 2.73
C VAL A 86 -15.20 -4.77 2.17
N ASN A 87 -15.79 -5.61 3.02
CA ASN A 87 -16.22 -6.95 2.63
C ASN A 87 -17.62 -6.97 2.00
N ASN A 88 -18.04 -8.15 1.56
CA ASN A 88 -19.35 -8.37 0.90
C ASN A 88 -20.59 -8.11 1.77
N LYS A 89 -20.42 -7.85 3.07
CA LYS A 89 -21.48 -7.45 4.00
C LYS A 89 -21.46 -5.94 4.30
N GLY A 90 -20.58 -5.18 3.65
CA GLY A 90 -20.37 -3.75 3.93
C GLY A 90 -19.61 -3.48 5.22
N VAL A 91 -19.05 -4.51 5.88
CA VAL A 91 -18.22 -4.30 7.06
C VAL A 91 -16.85 -3.81 6.60
N SER A 92 -16.42 -2.67 7.14
CA SER A 92 -15.14 -2.04 6.82
C SER A 92 -14.14 -2.19 7.95
N LYS A 93 -12.88 -2.38 7.59
CA LYS A 93 -11.71 -2.34 8.48
C LYS A 93 -10.69 -1.37 7.89
N SER A 94 -9.95 -0.67 8.76
CA SER A 94 -8.89 0.24 8.34
C SER A 94 -7.66 0.20 9.25
N VAL A 95 -6.51 0.58 8.70
CA VAL A 95 -5.21 0.64 9.38
C VAL A 95 -4.34 1.69 8.68
N GLY A 96 -3.57 2.44 9.46
CA GLY A 96 -2.57 3.35 8.91
C GLY A 96 -1.39 2.59 8.29
N ILE A 97 -0.81 3.14 7.24
CA ILE A 97 0.52 2.75 6.78
C ILE A 97 1.53 3.42 7.72
N GLU A 98 2.31 2.61 8.43
CA GLU A 98 3.48 3.11 9.16
C GLU A 98 4.49 3.64 8.14
N SER A 99 4.68 4.96 8.12
CA SER A 99 5.61 5.64 7.21
C SER A 99 6.64 6.43 8.02
N TYR A 100 7.90 6.40 7.57
CA TYR A 100 8.95 7.18 8.20
C TYR A 100 8.83 8.67 7.85
N ASN A 101 8.36 8.98 6.64
CA ASN A 101 8.18 10.35 6.20
C ASN A 101 7.21 10.50 5.01
N TYR A 102 5.98 10.92 5.31
CA TYR A 102 4.93 11.11 4.31
C TYR A 102 5.23 12.17 3.24
N TYR A 103 6.15 13.10 3.50
CA TYR A 103 6.50 14.18 2.58
C TYR A 103 7.38 13.71 1.41
N PHE A 104 8.14 12.63 1.58
CA PHE A 104 9.14 12.20 0.60
C PHE A 104 8.64 11.06 -0.31
N GLY A 105 7.74 11.41 -1.22
CA GLY A 105 7.50 10.60 -2.42
C GLY A 105 6.83 9.26 -2.15
N CYS A 106 5.75 9.29 -1.39
CA CYS A 106 4.83 8.17 -1.21
C CYS A 106 4.06 7.95 -2.52
N ARG A 107 4.06 6.73 -3.06
CA ARG A 107 3.39 6.42 -4.32
C ARG A 107 2.83 5.02 -4.32
N ILE A 108 1.60 4.88 -4.81
CA ILE A 108 1.02 3.56 -5.02
C ILE A 108 1.47 3.03 -6.37
N ARG A 109 1.92 1.79 -6.37
CA ARG A 109 2.48 1.16 -7.57
C ARG A 109 1.65 0.00 -8.07
N TYR A 110 0.91 -0.65 -7.18
CA TYR A 110 0.07 -1.78 -7.53
C TYR A 110 -1.05 -1.94 -6.50
N ILE A 111 -2.26 -2.25 -6.96
CA ILE A 111 -3.33 -2.76 -6.11
C ILE A 111 -4.20 -3.70 -6.95
N ALA A 112 -4.40 -4.93 -6.51
CA ALA A 112 -5.25 -5.88 -7.22
C ALA A 112 -5.76 -7.01 -6.31
N TRP A 113 -6.88 -7.62 -6.69
CA TRP A 113 -7.31 -8.90 -6.13
C TRP A 113 -6.56 -10.05 -6.78
N PHE A 114 -6.13 -11.00 -5.95
CA PHE A 114 -5.40 -12.19 -6.36
C PHE A 114 -6.30 -13.42 -6.41
N ASP A 115 -7.18 -13.54 -5.43
CA ASP A 115 -8.19 -14.58 -5.30
C ASP A 115 -9.44 -14.03 -4.60
N GLU A 116 -10.35 -14.92 -4.22
CA GLU A 116 -11.63 -14.59 -3.59
C GLU A 116 -11.52 -13.83 -2.26
N LEU A 117 -10.40 -13.99 -1.56
CA LEU A 117 -10.21 -13.56 -0.17
C LEU A 117 -9.01 -12.62 -0.01
N THR A 118 -8.18 -12.47 -1.04
CA THR A 118 -6.88 -11.82 -0.92
C THR A 118 -6.68 -10.73 -1.97
N ALA A 119 -6.39 -9.52 -1.49
CA ALA A 119 -5.87 -8.43 -2.29
C ALA A 119 -4.40 -8.15 -1.94
N VAL A 120 -3.68 -7.60 -2.90
CA VAL A 120 -2.27 -7.24 -2.79
C VAL A 120 -2.11 -5.76 -3.12
N LEU A 121 -1.37 -5.03 -2.29
CA LEU A 121 -1.02 -3.61 -2.49
C LEU A 121 0.52 -3.48 -2.46
N ILE A 122 1.10 -2.77 -3.44
CA ILE A 122 2.50 -2.35 -3.40
C ILE A 122 2.56 -0.83 -3.26
N TYR A 123 3.14 -0.41 -2.15
CA TYR A 123 3.35 0.97 -1.75
C TYR A 123 4.85 1.30 -1.86
N LYS A 124 5.19 2.47 -2.38
CA LYS A 124 6.57 2.97 -2.40
C LYS A 124 6.67 4.16 -1.46
N GLU A 125 7.69 4.17 -0.61
CA GLU A 125 8.11 5.34 0.15
C GLU A 125 9.57 5.62 -0.13
N LYS A 126 9.87 6.81 -0.66
CA LYS A 126 11.25 7.24 -0.96
C LYS A 126 12.04 6.22 -1.81
N HIS A 127 12.83 5.36 -1.16
CA HIS A 127 13.66 4.34 -1.80
C HIS A 127 13.23 2.89 -1.49
N SER A 128 12.26 2.69 -0.60
CA SER A 128 11.76 1.38 -0.19
C SER A 128 10.39 1.08 -0.80
N TYR A 129 10.13 -0.20 -1.03
CA TYR A 129 8.83 -0.69 -1.47
C TYR A 129 8.29 -1.65 -0.43
N TYR A 130 6.97 -1.63 -0.25
CA TYR A 130 6.27 -2.39 0.76
C TYR A 130 5.10 -3.10 0.10
N LEU A 131 5.00 -4.39 0.36
CA LEU A 131 3.94 -5.25 -0.11
C LEU A 131 3.00 -5.55 1.06
N TYR A 132 1.72 -5.24 0.88
CA TYR A 132 0.65 -5.55 1.84
C TYR A 132 -0.24 -6.66 1.28
N ILE A 133 -0.47 -7.68 2.09
CA ILE A 133 -1.41 -8.79 1.85
C ILE A 133 -2.65 -8.56 2.70
N ILE A 134 -3.75 -8.26 2.02
CA ILE A 134 -4.99 -7.79 2.62
C ILE A 134 -6.01 -8.91 2.50
N THR A 135 -6.39 -9.48 3.64
CA THR A 135 -7.37 -10.59 3.73
C THR A 135 -8.48 -10.24 4.73
N ASN A 136 -9.26 -11.23 5.14
CA ASN A 136 -10.19 -11.10 6.26
C ASN A 136 -9.49 -11.04 7.63
N MET A 137 -8.24 -11.52 7.72
CA MET A 137 -7.37 -11.35 8.88
C MET A 137 -6.87 -9.90 8.92
N TRP A 138 -6.91 -9.28 10.10
CA TRP A 138 -6.58 -7.87 10.28
C TRP A 138 -5.66 -7.69 11.49
N PRO A 139 -4.61 -6.85 11.42
CA PRO A 139 -4.20 -6.01 10.27
C PRO A 139 -3.63 -6.81 9.08
N PRO A 140 -3.49 -6.20 7.88
CA PRO A 140 -2.82 -6.80 6.74
C PRO A 140 -1.38 -7.23 7.08
N LYS A 141 -0.91 -8.32 6.48
CA LYS A 141 0.51 -8.70 6.55
C LYS A 141 1.31 -7.79 5.64
N PHE A 142 2.46 -7.29 6.07
CA PHE A 142 3.34 -6.48 5.23
C PHE A 142 4.75 -7.08 5.15
N VAL A 143 5.44 -6.79 4.05
CA VAL A 143 6.86 -7.12 3.85
C VAL A 143 7.54 -6.02 3.02
N GLU A 144 8.77 -5.66 3.38
CA GLU A 144 9.60 -4.80 2.54
C GLU A 144 10.14 -5.60 1.34
N ILE A 145 10.09 -5.01 0.15
CA ILE A 145 10.59 -5.56 -1.10
C ILE A 145 11.50 -4.55 -1.80
N GLU A 146 12.32 -5.03 -2.73
CA GLU A 146 13.28 -4.19 -3.46
C GLU A 146 12.68 -3.47 -4.67
N TYR A 147 13.48 -2.57 -5.25
CA TYR A 147 13.04 -1.61 -6.28
C TYR A 147 12.56 -2.23 -7.59
N ASP A 148 13.30 -3.19 -8.12
CA ASP A 148 13.02 -3.81 -9.42
C ASP A 148 12.10 -4.99 -9.24
N TRP A 149 10.79 -4.77 -9.26
CA TRP A 149 9.82 -5.83 -9.07
C TRP A 149 8.79 -5.93 -10.19
N GLN A 150 8.32 -7.15 -10.42
CA GLN A 150 7.25 -7.48 -11.35
C GLN A 150 6.43 -8.65 -10.81
N ILE A 151 5.13 -8.65 -11.10
CA ILE A 151 4.25 -9.79 -10.80
C ILE A 151 3.99 -10.53 -12.10
N ILE A 152 4.41 -11.79 -12.17
CA ILE A 152 4.23 -12.65 -13.36
C ILE A 152 3.67 -13.98 -12.89
N ASN A 153 2.52 -14.38 -13.43
CA ASN A 153 1.87 -15.67 -13.11
C ASN A 153 1.85 -15.95 -11.60
N SER A 154 1.28 -15.02 -10.82
CA SER A 154 1.14 -15.20 -9.37
C SER A 154 2.43 -15.21 -8.55
N ILE A 155 3.56 -14.88 -9.16
CA ILE A 155 4.86 -14.81 -8.50
C ILE A 155 5.36 -13.36 -8.54
N LEU A 156 5.73 -12.84 -7.38
CA LEU A 156 6.46 -11.58 -7.27
C LEU A 156 7.94 -11.84 -7.49
N PHE A 157 8.45 -11.35 -8.62
CA PHE A 157 9.87 -11.26 -8.91
C PHE A 157 10.37 -9.94 -8.37
N TYR A 158 11.51 -9.94 -7.69
CA TYR A 158 12.21 -8.71 -7.36
C TYR A 158 13.72 -8.91 -7.37
N ARG A 159 14.45 -7.82 -7.62
CA ARG A 159 15.91 -7.84 -7.71
C ARG A 159 16.51 -6.74 -6.83
N ASP A 160 17.39 -7.14 -5.95
CA ASP A 160 18.19 -6.22 -5.13
C ASP A 160 19.17 -5.44 -6.03
N TYR A 161 19.56 -4.25 -5.59
CA TYR A 161 20.51 -3.42 -6.33
C TYR A 161 21.82 -4.18 -6.63
N LYS A 162 22.18 -4.27 -7.92
CA LYS A 162 23.36 -4.97 -8.45
C LYS A 162 23.38 -6.50 -8.22
N ALA A 163 22.27 -7.12 -7.84
CA ALA A 163 22.20 -8.57 -7.76
C ALA A 163 22.15 -9.23 -9.15
N ASN A 164 22.85 -10.35 -9.31
CA ASN A 164 22.81 -11.18 -10.52
C ASN A 164 21.68 -12.23 -10.49
N THR A 165 20.90 -12.24 -9.42
CA THR A 165 19.79 -13.16 -9.19
C THR A 165 18.52 -12.40 -8.94
N VAL A 166 17.40 -12.98 -9.33
CA VAL A 166 16.06 -12.46 -9.11
C VAL A 166 15.40 -13.31 -8.03
N SER A 167 15.08 -12.66 -6.91
CA SER A 167 14.31 -13.25 -5.81
C SER A 167 12.86 -13.44 -6.22
N ARG A 168 12.21 -14.46 -5.67
CA ARG A 168 10.85 -14.84 -6.03
C ARG A 168 10.02 -15.18 -4.81
N LEU A 169 8.83 -14.61 -4.73
CA LEU A 169 7.84 -14.91 -3.71
C LEU A 169 6.55 -15.39 -4.38
N MET A 170 6.02 -16.53 -3.93
CA MET A 170 4.67 -16.95 -4.30
C MET A 170 3.65 -16.06 -3.59
N LEU A 171 2.74 -15.45 -4.36
CA LEU A 171 1.60 -14.73 -3.80
C LEU A 171 0.42 -15.71 -3.57
N PRO A 172 -0.43 -15.45 -2.56
CA PRO A 172 -0.35 -14.34 -1.60
C PRO A 172 0.46 -14.64 -0.33
N ASP A 173 0.85 -15.89 -0.07
CA ASP A 173 1.44 -16.32 1.20
C ASP A 173 2.84 -15.75 1.49
N LEU A 174 3.50 -15.23 0.44
CA LEU A 174 4.88 -14.76 0.45
C LEU A 174 5.86 -15.89 0.72
N THR A 175 5.56 -17.07 0.18
CA THR A 175 6.45 -18.21 0.30
C THR A 175 7.63 -18.01 -0.64
N ALA A 176 8.84 -18.01 -0.09
CA ALA A 176 10.06 -17.91 -0.89
C ALA A 176 10.17 -19.09 -1.86
N ILE A 177 10.41 -18.76 -3.13
CA ILE A 177 10.73 -19.72 -4.19
C ILE A 177 12.22 -19.57 -4.48
N ALA A 178 12.88 -20.66 -4.91
CA ALA A 178 14.28 -20.62 -5.32
C ALA A 178 14.53 -19.43 -6.28
N PRO A 179 15.57 -18.61 -6.06
CA PRO A 179 15.88 -17.50 -6.93
C PRO A 179 16.24 -17.99 -8.33
N LEU A 180 16.13 -17.11 -9.33
CA LEU A 180 16.59 -17.37 -10.69
C LEU A 180 17.82 -16.54 -11.02
N THR A 181 18.59 -16.99 -11.99
CA THR A 181 19.52 -16.11 -12.68
C THR A 181 18.75 -15.06 -13.49
N LEU A 182 19.41 -13.95 -13.82
CA LEU A 182 18.81 -12.90 -14.63
C LEU A 182 18.31 -13.40 -16.00
N SER A 183 19.10 -14.23 -16.69
CA SER A 183 18.72 -14.82 -17.98
C SER A 183 17.45 -15.66 -17.88
N GLN A 184 17.37 -16.52 -16.87
CA GLN A 184 16.18 -17.35 -16.64
C GLN A 184 14.96 -16.50 -16.30
N ALA A 185 15.13 -15.43 -15.51
CA ALA A 185 14.04 -14.52 -15.21
C ALA A 185 13.55 -13.79 -16.48
N GLN A 186 14.46 -13.34 -17.35
CA GLN A 186 14.14 -12.70 -18.62
C GLN A 186 13.38 -13.63 -19.59
N GLU A 187 13.76 -14.92 -19.65
CA GLU A 187 13.01 -15.93 -20.41
C GLU A 187 11.57 -16.10 -19.91
N LEU A 188 11.32 -15.83 -18.62
CA LEU A 188 9.99 -15.83 -18.01
C LEU A 188 9.28 -14.47 -18.13
N GLY A 189 9.87 -13.49 -18.81
CA GLY A 189 9.29 -12.17 -19.04
C GLY A 189 9.66 -11.11 -17.99
N PHE A 190 10.58 -11.39 -17.06
CA PHE A 190 11.10 -10.36 -16.15
C PHE A 190 11.96 -9.36 -16.92
N VAL A 191 11.51 -8.12 -17.00
CA VAL A 191 12.23 -7.04 -17.69
C VAL A 191 12.98 -6.18 -16.68
N ILE A 192 14.25 -5.91 -16.98
CA ILE A 192 15.04 -4.98 -16.19
C ILE A 192 14.77 -3.57 -16.70
N ASP A 193 14.48 -2.66 -15.78
CA ASP A 193 14.39 -1.24 -16.09
C ASP A 193 15.81 -0.65 -16.05
N ASP A 194 16.50 -0.66 -17.19
CA ASP A 194 17.89 -0.19 -17.33
C ASP A 194 18.00 1.36 -17.34
N ASP A 195 16.87 2.08 -17.41
CA ASP A 195 16.82 3.56 -17.53
C ASP A 195 17.18 4.31 -16.23
N LYS A 196 17.80 3.65 -15.25
CA LYS A 196 18.05 4.22 -13.91
C LYS A 196 19.48 4.02 -13.40
N SER A 197 20.43 3.99 -14.32
CA SER A 197 21.87 4.18 -14.04
C SER A 197 22.20 5.64 -13.74
#